data_AF-A0A8X6YCB4-F1
#
_entry.id   AF-A0A8X6YCB4-F1
#
_cell.length_a   1.000
_cell.length_b   1.000
_cell.length_c   1.000
_cell.angle_alpha   90.00
_cell.angle_beta   90.00
_cell.angle_gamma   90.00
#
_symmetry.space_group_name_H-M   'P 1'
#
loop_
_entity.id
_entity.type
_entity.pdbx_description
1 polymer ?
#
loop_
_entity_poly.entity_id
_entity_poly.type
_entity_poly.pdbx_seq_one_letter_code
_entity_poly.pdbx_strand_id
1 'polypeptide(L)'
;MTSCFIVFEAFVQDVVCFRQPSEIEKGVFADNSDLKIIVINHNKELKHVQDGAFDNLPNVQHVSFRGNSFETLQYGLLPWSDLVFLDVRDNPFVCDCSLFWLWKLLKTKNFSSFEGQDDMTQVFCFNPLELKDRALGKLSFDDLDCYSLESIHQLIIVLVSIVL
;
A
#
# COMPACT_ATOMS: atom_id res chain seq x y z
N MET A 1 -20.61 -11.59 -10.15
CA MET A 1 -19.65 -10.79 -10.94
C MET A 1 -19.47 -9.47 -10.21
N THR A 2 -18.36 -9.38 -9.47
CA THR A 2 -17.94 -8.17 -8.76
C THR A 2 -17.10 -7.39 -9.77
N SER A 3 -17.74 -6.54 -10.57
CA SER A 3 -17.06 -5.89 -11.68
C SER A 3 -16.58 -4.50 -11.26
N CYS A 4 -15.26 -4.32 -11.20
CA CYS A 4 -14.68 -2.99 -11.31
C CYS A 4 -14.72 -2.59 -12.79
N PHE A 5 -15.21 -1.38 -13.07
CA PHE A 5 -15.23 -0.82 -14.41
C PHE A 5 -14.29 0.38 -14.44
N ILE A 6 -13.53 0.50 -15.52
CA ILE A 6 -12.72 1.69 -15.75
C ILE A 6 -13.65 2.75 -16.32
N VAL A 7 -13.79 3.87 -15.60
CA VAL A 7 -14.56 5.02 -16.05
C VAL A 7 -13.59 5.98 -16.72
N PHE A 8 -13.79 6.17 -18.02
CA PHE A 8 -13.05 7.13 -18.83
C PHE A 8 -13.73 8.51 -18.71
N GLU A 9 -13.55 9.21 -17.59
CA GLU A 9 -13.96 10.62 -17.49
C GLU A 9 -12.81 11.50 -17.98
N ALA A 10 -13.03 12.08 -19.17
CA ALA A 10 -12.33 13.14 -19.90
C ALA A 10 -10.80 13.31 -19.81
N PHE A 11 -10.11 13.20 -18.68
CA PHE A 11 -8.66 13.37 -18.58
C PHE A 11 -7.99 12.51 -17.47
N VAL A 12 -8.74 11.64 -16.78
CA VAL A 12 -8.21 10.74 -15.73
C VAL A 12 -8.81 9.33 -15.93
N GLN A 13 -7.97 8.31 -15.98
CA GLN A 13 -8.44 6.91 -15.95
C GLN A 13 -8.75 6.57 -14.49
N ASP A 14 -10.03 6.67 -14.12
CA ASP A 14 -10.50 6.30 -12.79
C ASP A 14 -10.99 4.85 -12.79
N VAL A 15 -10.55 4.05 -11.82
CA VAL A 15 -11.04 2.69 -11.63
C VAL A 15 -12.23 2.75 -10.66
N VAL A 16 -13.45 2.56 -11.15
CA VAL A 16 -14.65 2.60 -10.32
C VAL A 16 -15.15 1.19 -10.06
N CYS A 17 -15.02 0.74 -8.81
CA CYS A 17 -15.59 -0.54 -8.37
C CYS A 17 -17.06 -0.37 -7.97
N PHE A 18 -17.98 -0.98 -8.75
CA PHE A 18 -19.44 -0.84 -8.55
C PHE A 18 -19.98 -1.53 -7.28
N ARG A 19 -19.21 -2.47 -6.73
CA ARG A 19 -19.46 -3.08 -5.43
C ARG A 19 -18.19 -2.88 -4.64
N GLN A 20 -18.25 -2.16 -3.51
CA GLN A 20 -17.14 -1.97 -2.57
C GLN A 20 -16.53 -3.34 -2.25
N PRO A 21 -15.47 -3.75 -2.95
CA PRO A 21 -15.00 -5.11 -2.83
C PRO A 21 -14.10 -5.18 -1.60
N SER A 22 -14.11 -6.30 -0.89
CA SER A 22 -13.14 -6.48 0.20
C SER A 22 -11.71 -6.70 -0.31
N GLU A 23 -11.59 -7.09 -1.57
CA GLU A 23 -10.33 -7.44 -2.24
C GLU A 23 -10.36 -7.08 -3.73
N ILE A 24 -9.24 -6.61 -4.27
CA ILE A 24 -9.05 -6.50 -5.73
C ILE A 24 -8.51 -7.83 -6.24
N GLU A 25 -9.30 -8.51 -7.08
CA GLU A 25 -8.96 -9.83 -7.62
C GLU A 25 -7.90 -9.77 -8.75
N LYS A 26 -7.21 -10.89 -8.95
CA LYS A 26 -6.27 -11.08 -10.06
C LYS A 26 -6.99 -10.98 -11.40
N GLY A 27 -6.39 -10.27 -12.35
CA GLY A 27 -6.88 -10.19 -13.73
C GLY A 27 -8.01 -9.19 -13.94
N VAL A 28 -8.43 -8.44 -12.90
CA VAL A 28 -9.42 -7.35 -13.02
C VAL A 28 -9.00 -6.29 -14.04
N PHE A 29 -7.69 -6.08 -14.23
CA PHE A 29 -7.12 -5.12 -15.19
C PHE A 29 -6.44 -5.78 -16.40
N ALA A 30 -6.61 -7.08 -16.61
CA ALA A 30 -5.87 -7.83 -17.63
C ALA A 30 -6.07 -7.27 -19.06
N ASP A 31 -7.26 -6.72 -19.34
CA ASP A 31 -7.61 -6.16 -20.65
C ASP A 31 -7.20 -4.68 -20.81
N ASN A 32 -6.50 -4.11 -19.82
CA ASN A 32 -6.23 -2.67 -19.72
C ASN A 32 -4.74 -2.35 -19.54
N SER A 33 -3.89 -2.96 -20.36
CA SER A 33 -2.42 -2.78 -20.34
C SER A 33 -1.94 -1.33 -20.50
N ASP A 34 -2.78 -0.46 -21.05
CA ASP A 34 -2.46 0.95 -21.30
C ASP A 34 -2.78 1.85 -20.09
N LEU A 35 -3.23 1.29 -18.96
CA LEU A 35 -3.51 2.04 -17.75
C LEU A 35 -2.28 2.81 -17.27
N LYS A 36 -2.48 4.12 -17.04
CA LYS A 36 -1.47 5.02 -16.45
C LYS A 36 -1.82 5.46 -15.04
N ILE A 37 -3.11 5.48 -14.74
CA ILE A 37 -3.67 6.02 -13.52
C ILE A 37 -4.59 4.96 -12.93
N ILE A 38 -4.45 4.71 -11.63
CA ILE A 38 -5.32 3.85 -10.84
C ILE A 38 -5.79 4.67 -9.65
N VAL A 39 -7.06 5.06 -9.65
CA VAL A 39 -7.71 5.73 -8.52
C VAL A 39 -8.77 4.80 -7.97
N ILE A 40 -8.56 4.31 -6.74
CA ILE A 40 -9.51 3.49 -6.00
C ILE A 40 -9.57 4.06 -4.59
N ASN A 41 -10.43 5.05 -4.38
CA ASN A 41 -10.50 5.79 -3.13
C ASN A 41 -11.81 5.53 -2.40
N HIS A 42 -11.78 5.70 -1.07
CA HIS A 42 -12.96 5.71 -0.21
C HIS A 42 -13.81 4.42 -0.24
N ASN A 43 -13.17 3.26 -0.48
CA ASN A 43 -13.82 1.95 -0.36
C ASN A 43 -13.48 1.33 1.01
N LYS A 44 -14.33 1.59 2.00
CA LYS A 44 -14.11 1.16 3.40
C LYS A 44 -14.09 -0.35 3.63
N GLU A 45 -14.59 -1.13 2.68
CA GLU A 45 -14.51 -2.59 2.78
C GLU A 45 -13.21 -3.14 2.20
N LEU A 46 -12.50 -2.37 1.36
CA LEU A 46 -11.32 -2.84 0.63
C LEU A 46 -10.10 -2.92 1.55
N LYS A 47 -9.66 -4.14 1.81
CA LYS A 47 -8.57 -4.45 2.75
C LYS A 47 -7.37 -5.10 2.10
N HIS A 48 -7.58 -5.77 0.97
CA HIS A 48 -6.57 -6.59 0.32
C HIS A 48 -6.51 -6.35 -1.18
N VAL A 49 -5.34 -6.60 -1.75
CA VAL A 49 -5.13 -6.71 -3.19
C VAL A 49 -4.50 -8.06 -3.41
N GLN A 50 -5.12 -8.86 -4.28
CA GLN A 50 -4.61 -10.18 -4.61
C GLN A 50 -3.28 -10.07 -5.36
N ASP A 51 -2.36 -11.00 -5.08
CA ASP A 51 -1.10 -11.11 -5.80
C ASP A 51 -1.31 -11.18 -7.32
N GLY A 52 -0.65 -10.29 -8.04
CA GLY A 52 -0.75 -10.18 -9.49
C GLY A 52 -2.03 -9.51 -10.00
N ALA A 53 -2.82 -8.85 -9.14
CA ALA A 53 -3.92 -7.99 -9.56
C ALA A 53 -3.49 -6.90 -10.55
N PHE A 54 -2.27 -6.37 -10.39
CA PHE A 54 -1.70 -5.34 -11.24
C PHE A 54 -0.63 -5.87 -12.20
N ASP A 55 -0.58 -7.18 -12.46
CA ASP A 55 0.33 -7.77 -13.46
C ASP A 55 0.08 -7.17 -14.84
N ASN A 56 1.13 -6.99 -15.63
CA ASN A 56 1.08 -6.47 -17.01
C ASN A 56 0.52 -5.05 -17.17
N LEU A 57 0.70 -4.18 -16.17
CA LEU A 57 0.39 -2.76 -16.24
C LEU A 57 1.67 -1.89 -16.30
N PRO A 58 2.46 -1.95 -17.40
CA PRO A 58 3.79 -1.34 -17.46
C PRO A 58 3.79 0.20 -17.47
N ASN A 59 2.63 0.81 -17.73
CA ASN A 59 2.51 2.26 -17.92
C ASN A 59 1.98 2.99 -16.67
N VAL A 60 1.71 2.27 -15.58
CA VAL A 60 1.13 2.85 -14.36
C VAL A 60 2.13 3.79 -13.71
N GLN A 61 1.70 5.03 -13.50
CA GLN A 61 2.51 6.10 -12.91
C GLN A 61 1.80 6.80 -11.75
N HIS A 62 0.48 6.75 -11.69
CA HIS A 62 -0.30 7.42 -10.66
C HIS A 62 -1.20 6.43 -9.95
N VAL A 63 -1.05 6.31 -8.63
CA VAL A 63 -1.85 5.41 -7.81
C VAL A 63 -2.41 6.17 -6.63
N SER A 64 -3.72 6.08 -6.45
CA SER A 64 -4.42 6.58 -5.28
C SER A 64 -5.26 5.45 -4.68
N PHE A 65 -4.93 5.08 -3.45
CA PHE A 65 -5.65 4.12 -2.61
C PHE A 65 -6.12 4.78 -1.31
N ARG A 66 -6.40 6.08 -1.36
CA ARG A 66 -6.74 6.89 -0.20
C ARG A 66 -8.09 6.48 0.39
N GLY A 67 -8.18 6.40 1.71
CA GLY A 67 -9.45 6.21 2.40
C GLY A 67 -10.05 4.80 2.27
N ASN A 68 -9.23 3.79 1.99
CA ASN A 68 -9.65 2.38 2.03
C ASN A 68 -9.41 1.80 3.43
N SER A 69 -9.31 0.48 3.54
CA SER A 69 -9.03 -0.23 4.80
C SER A 69 -7.79 -1.10 4.73
N PHE A 70 -6.76 -0.63 4.02
CA PHE A 70 -5.47 -1.31 3.96
C PHE A 70 -4.75 -1.21 5.32
N GLU A 71 -4.51 -2.36 5.94
CA GLU A 71 -3.62 -2.46 7.10
C GLU A 71 -2.16 -2.58 6.68
N THR A 72 -1.91 -3.13 5.48
CA THR A 72 -0.60 -3.18 4.84
C THR A 72 -0.78 -3.23 3.32
N LEU A 73 0.30 -3.02 2.59
CA LEU A 73 0.37 -3.18 1.14
C LEU A 73 1.66 -3.96 0.84
N GLN A 74 1.60 -4.92 -0.07
CA GLN A 74 2.79 -5.71 -0.37
C GLN A 74 3.72 -4.95 -1.32
N TYR A 75 5.02 -5.05 -1.05
CA TYR A 75 6.05 -4.46 -1.92
C TYR A 75 5.97 -4.95 -3.38
N GLY A 76 5.57 -6.20 -3.61
CA GLY A 76 5.53 -6.81 -4.94
C GLY A 76 4.31 -6.46 -5.81
N LEU A 77 3.31 -5.72 -5.29
CA LEU A 77 2.09 -5.43 -6.04
C LEU A 77 2.33 -4.54 -7.27
N LEU A 78 3.21 -3.56 -7.14
CA LEU A 78 3.53 -2.57 -8.16
C LEU A 78 5.01 -2.18 -8.06
N PRO A 79 5.64 -1.69 -9.14
CA PRO A 79 6.95 -1.07 -9.07
C PRO A 79 6.84 0.31 -8.40
N TRP A 80 6.61 0.36 -7.08
CA TRP A 80 6.30 1.58 -6.34
C TRP A 80 7.34 2.71 -6.50
N SER A 81 8.60 2.35 -6.71
CA SER A 81 9.71 3.28 -6.96
C SER A 81 9.53 4.10 -8.24
N ASP A 82 8.77 3.59 -9.20
CA ASP A 82 8.64 4.15 -10.55
C ASP A 82 7.43 5.08 -10.65
N LEU A 83 6.52 5.01 -9.68
CA LEU A 83 5.31 5.84 -9.62
C LEU A 83 5.64 7.32 -9.49
N VAL A 84 5.08 8.17 -10.34
CA VAL A 84 5.16 9.63 -10.22
C VAL A 84 4.33 10.13 -9.03
N PHE A 85 3.22 9.46 -8.75
CA PHE A 85 2.26 9.84 -7.73
C PHE A 85 1.81 8.63 -6.92
N LEU A 86 1.77 8.79 -5.59
CA LEU A 86 1.24 7.82 -4.65
C LEU A 86 0.47 8.55 -3.55
N ASP A 87 -0.82 8.23 -3.40
CA ASP A 87 -1.62 8.66 -2.25
C ASP A 87 -2.27 7.44 -1.59
N VAL A 88 -1.78 7.09 -0.39
CA VAL A 88 -2.29 5.98 0.43
C VAL A 88 -2.80 6.47 1.77
N ARG A 89 -3.04 7.78 1.92
CA ARG A 89 -3.50 8.38 3.18
C ARG A 89 -4.86 7.80 3.60
N ASP A 90 -5.23 8.03 4.85
CA ASP A 90 -6.53 7.63 5.41
C ASP A 90 -6.78 6.11 5.36
N ASN A 91 -5.71 5.29 5.46
CA ASN A 91 -5.79 3.84 5.64
C ASN A 91 -5.35 3.43 7.06
N PRO A 92 -5.91 2.37 7.64
CA PRO A 92 -5.61 1.91 9.00
C PRO A 92 -4.29 1.11 9.07
N PHE A 93 -3.19 1.71 8.64
CA PHE A 93 -1.90 1.01 8.54
C PHE A 93 -1.39 0.46 9.88
N VAL A 94 -0.92 -0.79 9.85
CA VAL A 94 -0.16 -1.44 10.91
C VAL A 94 1.32 -1.18 10.65
N CYS A 95 1.88 -0.23 11.40
CA CYS A 95 3.26 0.22 11.28
C CYS A 95 4.23 -0.72 12.00
N ASP A 96 4.47 -1.85 11.37
CA ASP A 96 5.50 -2.82 11.72
C ASP A 96 6.48 -3.03 10.54
N CYS A 97 7.27 -4.09 10.58
CA CYS A 97 8.23 -4.39 9.54
C CYS A 97 7.61 -4.64 8.16
N SER A 98 6.34 -5.08 8.08
CA SER A 98 5.65 -5.29 6.80
C SER A 98 5.54 -3.99 5.99
N LEU A 99 5.49 -2.83 6.66
CA LEU A 99 5.45 -1.50 6.05
C LEU A 99 6.82 -0.84 5.87
N PHE A 100 7.92 -1.54 6.17
CA PHE A 100 9.27 -1.00 6.03
C PHE A 100 9.55 -0.45 4.63
N TRP A 101 9.09 -1.14 3.58
CA TRP A 101 9.29 -0.68 2.21
C TRP A 101 8.59 0.65 1.95
N LEU A 102 7.38 0.83 2.48
CA LEU A 102 6.58 2.05 2.31
C LEU A 102 7.20 3.20 3.09
N TRP A 103 7.63 2.95 4.33
CA TRP A 103 8.41 3.89 5.13
C TRP A 103 9.64 4.38 4.38
N LYS A 104 10.42 3.45 3.79
CA LYS A 104 11.63 3.77 3.03
C LYS A 104 11.30 4.58 1.79
N LEU A 105 10.23 4.22 1.08
CA LEU A 105 9.76 4.93 -0.11
C LEU A 105 9.38 6.37 0.22
N LEU A 106 8.57 6.59 1.26
CA LEU A 106 8.12 7.93 1.68
C LEU A 106 9.28 8.82 2.16
N LYS A 107 10.37 8.24 2.69
CA LYS A 107 11.58 9.01 3.07
C LYS A 107 12.47 9.38 1.89
N THR A 108 12.48 8.55 0.86
CA THR A 108 13.40 8.70 -0.28
C THR A 108 12.78 9.46 -1.44
N LYS A 109 11.44 9.44 -1.54
CA LYS A 109 10.70 10.03 -2.64
C LYS A 109 9.70 11.06 -2.12
N ASN A 110 9.72 12.24 -2.74
CA ASN A 110 8.73 13.26 -2.45
C ASN A 110 7.55 13.11 -3.42
N PHE A 111 6.43 12.62 -2.91
CA PHE A 111 5.16 12.58 -3.63
C PHE A 111 4.41 13.88 -3.36
N SER A 112 4.69 14.90 -4.16
CA SER A 112 3.96 16.17 -4.14
C SER A 112 2.83 16.14 -5.16
N SER A 113 1.66 16.66 -4.81
CA SER A 113 0.59 16.95 -5.79
C SER A 113 1.08 17.85 -6.92
N PHE A 114 0.52 17.68 -8.13
CA PHE A 114 0.79 18.53 -9.29
C PHE A 114 0.39 20.00 -9.06
N GLU A 115 -0.47 20.26 -8.08
CA GLU A 115 -0.95 21.59 -7.68
C GLU A 115 -0.27 22.13 -6.39
N GLY A 116 0.70 21.41 -5.82
CA GLY A 116 1.54 21.89 -4.71
C GLY A 116 0.81 22.12 -3.38
N GLN A 117 -0.45 21.67 -3.24
CA GLN A 117 -1.31 22.08 -2.13
C GLN A 117 -1.48 21.01 -1.04
N ASP A 118 -1.19 19.74 -1.35
CA ASP A 118 -1.39 18.62 -0.41
C ASP A 118 -0.12 17.75 -0.32
N ASP A 119 0.38 17.54 0.91
CA ASP A 119 1.50 16.65 1.23
C ASP A 119 0.99 15.21 1.37
N MET A 120 1.22 14.40 0.34
CA MET A 120 0.76 13.00 0.29
C MET A 120 1.63 12.07 1.13
N THR A 121 2.75 12.55 1.68
CA THR A 121 3.63 11.75 2.54
C THR A 121 3.13 11.66 3.99
N GLN A 122 2.06 12.39 4.33
CA GLN A 122 1.39 12.34 5.64
C GLN A 122 0.56 11.06 5.83
N VAL A 123 1.21 9.91 5.74
CA VAL A 123 0.65 8.59 6.03
C VAL A 123 0.78 8.33 7.52
N PHE A 124 -0.35 8.07 8.20
CA PHE A 124 -0.40 7.85 9.65
C PHE A 124 -0.56 6.38 10.02
N CYS A 125 0.04 6.00 11.13
CA CYS A 125 -0.10 4.68 11.72
C CYS A 125 -1.41 4.58 12.50
N PHE A 126 -2.11 3.47 12.35
CA PHE A 126 -3.29 3.15 13.15
C PHE A 126 -2.95 2.15 14.28
N ASN A 127 -2.10 1.19 13.95
CA ASN A 127 -1.52 0.22 14.89
C ASN A 127 0.00 0.15 14.70
N PRO A 128 0.76 -0.39 15.67
CA PRO A 128 0.33 -0.74 17.03
C PRO A 128 -0.03 0.52 17.85
N LEU A 129 -0.64 0.34 19.03
CA LEU A 129 -1.19 1.44 19.82
C LEU A 129 -0.14 2.52 20.17
N GLU A 130 1.10 2.11 20.37
CA GLU A 130 2.24 2.97 20.70
C GLU A 130 2.62 3.92 19.56
N LEU A 131 2.33 3.52 18.32
CA LEU A 131 2.61 4.30 17.12
C LEU A 131 1.37 4.99 16.56
N LYS A 132 0.19 4.75 17.14
CA LYS A 132 -1.06 5.34 16.68
C LYS A 132 -0.96 6.85 16.51
N ASP A 133 -1.49 7.35 15.40
CA ASP A 133 -1.50 8.76 14.98
C ASP A 133 -0.12 9.37 14.72
N ARG A 134 0.98 8.58 14.77
CA ARG A 134 2.31 9.02 14.32
C ARG A 134 2.42 8.88 12.81
N ALA A 135 3.05 9.85 12.17
CA ALA A 135 3.32 9.80 10.74
C ALA A 135 4.43 8.77 10.44
N LEU A 136 4.16 7.82 9.55
CA LEU A 136 5.06 6.75 9.13
C LEU A 136 6.41 7.33 8.69
N GLY A 137 6.41 8.34 7.82
CA GLY A 137 7.64 8.98 7.33
C GLY A 137 8.51 9.62 8.42
N LYS A 138 7.97 9.86 9.62
CA LYS A 138 8.70 10.43 10.78
C LYS A 138 9.22 9.37 11.75
N LEU A 139 8.90 8.09 11.56
CA LEU A 139 9.40 7.01 12.41
C LEU A 139 10.89 6.73 12.14
N SER A 140 11.58 6.20 13.14
CA SER A 140 12.92 5.62 13.01
C SER A 140 12.85 4.19 12.46
N PHE A 141 14.00 3.61 12.12
CA PHE A 141 14.06 2.21 11.71
C PHE A 141 13.60 1.27 12.85
N ASP A 142 14.06 1.56 14.08
CA ASP A 142 13.82 0.70 15.25
C ASP A 142 12.34 0.72 15.69
N ASP A 143 11.61 1.82 15.42
CA ASP A 143 10.18 1.91 15.69
C ASP A 143 9.37 0.82 14.93
N LEU A 144 9.82 0.34 13.77
CA LEU A 144 9.12 -0.68 12.97
C LEU A 144 9.42 -2.13 13.39
N ASP A 145 10.33 -2.32 14.35
CA ASP A 145 10.65 -3.62 14.96
C ASP A 145 11.00 -4.76 13.97
N CYS A 146 11.72 -4.43 12.89
CA CYS A 146 12.11 -5.42 11.87
C CYS A 146 13.03 -6.55 12.35
N TYR A 147 13.67 -6.40 13.50
CA TYR A 147 14.60 -7.38 14.03
C TYR A 147 13.93 -8.42 14.95
N SER A 148 12.71 -8.18 15.45
CA SER A 148 12.09 -9.08 16.43
C SER A 148 11.67 -10.43 15.83
N LEU A 149 11.21 -10.46 14.58
CA LEU A 149 10.85 -11.72 13.90
C LEU A 149 12.05 -12.64 13.66
N GLU A 150 13.20 -12.08 13.29
CA GLU A 150 14.44 -12.84 13.13
C GLU A 150 15.03 -13.26 14.49
N SER A 151 14.95 -12.39 15.49
CA SER A 151 15.46 -12.65 16.84
C SER A 151 14.66 -13.74 17.55
N ILE A 152 13.33 -13.76 17.40
CA ILE A 152 12.47 -14.81 17.96
C ILE A 152 12.72 -16.15 17.26
N HIS A 153 12.89 -16.18 15.94
CA HIS A 153 13.20 -17.40 15.21
C HIS A 153 14.54 -18.01 15.66
N GLN A 154 15.57 -17.18 15.85
CA GLN A 154 16.85 -17.63 16.41
C GLN A 154 16.72 -18.14 17.85
N LEU A 155 15.94 -17.46 18.71
CA LEU A 155 15.67 -17.93 20.07
C LEU A 155 14.96 -19.28 20.10
N ILE A 156 13.97 -19.51 19.23
CA ILE A 156 13.27 -20.79 19.11
C ILE A 156 14.22 -21.90 18.67
N ILE A 157 15.06 -21.65 17.66
CA ILE A 157 16.06 -22.64 17.19
C ILE A 157 17.05 -23.00 18.30
N VAL A 158 17.55 -22.00 19.04
CA VAL A 158 18.47 -22.21 20.17
C VAL A 158 17.80 -23.00 21.29
N LEU A 159 16.54 -22.69 21.64
CA LEU A 159 15.80 -23.44 22.65
C LEU A 159 15.52 -24.89 22.23
N VAL A 160 15.14 -25.13 20.97
CA VAL A 160 14.89 -26.49 20.44
C VAL A 160 16.17 -27.32 20.41
N SER A 161 17.32 -26.72 20.08
CA SER A 161 18.62 -27.41 20.07
C SER A 161 19.22 -27.67 21.46
N ILE A 162 18.78 -26.95 22.50
CA ILE A 162 19.13 -27.25 23.90
C ILE A 162 18.27 -28.38 24.48
N VAL A 163 17.05 -28.57 23.96
CA VAL A 163 16.07 -29.55 24.45
C VAL A 163 16.17 -30.90 23.73
N LEU A 164 16.91 -30.99 22.61
CA LEU A 164 17.14 -32.21 21.82
C LEU A 164 18.53 -32.82 22.05
#